data_AF-A0A5B7E049-F1
#
_entry.id   AF-A0A5B7E049-F1
#
_cell.length_a   1.000
_cell.length_b   1.000
_cell.length_c   1.000
_cell.angle_alpha   90.00
_cell.angle_beta   90.00
_cell.angle_gamma   90.00
#
_symmetry.space_group_name_H-M   'P 1'
#
loop_
_entity.id
_entity.type
_entity.pdbx_description
1 polymer ?
#
loop_
_entity_poly.entity_id
_entity_poly.type
_entity_poly.pdbx_seq_one_letter_code
_entity_poly.pdbx_strand_id
1 'polypeptide(L)'
;MVADNGRSLYRLFQHPSLAIVKGAGLILKAVIEEGENDIPSRMQQLALTEGALPHHLYTALFTQTADGRLLTHRQLSRSLVALWAAENRLATELLERTVPSGLLAFLDSKDTVPLDDIDRLNIRDNLKIAEEDERNKKNQVLDTLDRAYKTSVKKVEHLMEKHMDKIETVERQLQVGARHIEAYYEAYLEKHVDVALQHWRSRMKKEKSVEEKFRERPLVLRKRREKLKSTANWPLFYYKFNVDHALPNLIWNYKVSYECRHNN
;
A
#
# COMPACT_ATOMS: atom_id res chain seq x y z
N MET A 1 -9.87 27.84 -21.12
CA MET A 1 -8.41 27.65 -20.93
C MET A 1 -7.96 26.19 -21.03
N VAL A 2 -8.35 25.26 -20.12
CA VAL A 2 -7.87 23.85 -20.21
C VAL A 2 -8.50 23.08 -21.37
N ALA A 3 -9.79 23.31 -21.66
CA ALA A 3 -10.47 22.67 -22.79
C ALA A 3 -9.94 23.13 -24.16
N ASP A 4 -9.54 24.39 -24.28
CA ASP A 4 -8.96 24.96 -25.51
C ASP A 4 -7.57 24.37 -25.82
N ASN A 5 -6.82 24.03 -24.77
CA ASN A 5 -5.52 23.35 -24.87
C ASN A 5 -5.63 21.82 -24.96
N GLY A 6 -6.84 21.25 -24.89
CA GLY A 6 -7.05 19.80 -24.93
C GLY A 6 -6.48 19.16 -26.19
N ARG A 7 -6.64 19.80 -27.36
CA ARG A 7 -6.08 19.30 -28.63
C ARG A 7 -4.55 19.26 -28.61
N SER A 8 -3.91 20.26 -28.01
CA SER A 8 -2.45 20.30 -27.86
C SER A 8 -1.95 19.16 -26.97
N LEU A 9 -2.72 18.77 -25.94
CA LEU A 9 -2.40 17.62 -25.10
C LEU A 9 -2.48 16.31 -25.89
N TYR A 10 -3.48 16.14 -26.76
CA TYR A 10 -3.61 14.95 -27.61
C TYR A 10 -2.51 14.83 -28.67
N ARG A 11 -2.00 15.97 -29.19
CA ARG A 11 -0.83 15.96 -30.09
C ARG A 11 0.42 15.35 -29.45
N LEU A 12 0.56 15.42 -28.11
CA LEU A 12 1.71 14.82 -27.42
C LEU A 12 1.73 13.28 -27.51
N PHE A 13 0.58 12.63 -27.76
CA PHE A 13 0.55 11.19 -27.99
C PHE A 13 1.20 10.77 -29.31
N GLN A 14 1.33 11.69 -30.27
CA GLN A 14 1.99 11.44 -31.56
C GLN A 14 3.51 11.61 -31.48
N HIS A 15 4.05 12.02 -30.32
CA HIS A 15 5.46 12.30 -30.16
C HIS A 15 6.30 11.00 -30.08
N PRO A 16 7.47 10.90 -30.75
CA PRO A 16 8.27 9.67 -30.78
C PRO A 16 8.84 9.25 -29.41
N SER A 17 9.01 10.20 -28.49
CA SER A 17 9.49 9.92 -27.13
C SER A 17 8.35 9.45 -26.21
N LEU A 18 8.41 8.17 -25.80
CA LEU A 18 7.45 7.58 -24.85
C LEU A 18 7.42 8.26 -23.48
N ALA A 19 8.48 8.97 -23.08
CA ALA A 19 8.47 9.74 -21.84
C ALA A 19 7.47 10.90 -21.90
N ILE A 20 7.38 11.57 -23.05
CA ILE A 20 6.42 12.66 -23.29
C ILE A 20 5.00 12.09 -23.34
N VAL A 21 4.81 10.99 -24.06
CA VAL A 21 3.53 10.26 -24.15
C VAL A 21 3.04 9.83 -22.76
N LYS A 22 3.94 9.28 -21.93
CA LYS A 22 3.63 8.90 -20.54
C LYS A 22 3.26 10.11 -19.70
N GLY A 23 4.01 11.21 -19.80
CA GLY A 23 3.71 12.45 -19.08
C GLY A 23 2.33 13.00 -19.47
N ALA A 24 2.06 13.12 -20.77
CA ALA A 24 0.77 13.56 -21.30
C ALA A 24 -0.38 12.64 -20.87
N GLY A 25 -0.17 11.32 -20.89
CA GLY A 25 -1.16 10.33 -20.47
C GLY A 25 -1.49 10.41 -18.97
N LEU A 26 -0.48 10.61 -18.11
CA LEU A 26 -0.70 10.78 -16.67
C LEU A 26 -1.44 12.09 -16.37
N ILE A 27 -1.10 13.18 -17.07
CA ILE A 27 -1.81 14.46 -16.98
C ILE A 27 -3.26 14.30 -17.44
N LEU A 28 -3.49 13.65 -18.58
CA LEU A 28 -4.84 13.47 -19.11
C LEU A 28 -5.70 12.59 -18.22
N LYS A 29 -5.14 11.49 -17.71
CA LYS A 29 -5.76 10.65 -16.68
C LYS A 29 -6.18 11.50 -15.49
N ALA A 30 -5.31 12.40 -15.02
CA ALA A 30 -5.65 13.34 -13.94
C ALA A 30 -6.79 14.29 -14.26
N VAL A 31 -6.74 14.89 -15.45
CA VAL A 31 -7.77 15.83 -15.89
C VAL A 31 -9.13 15.15 -16.00
N ILE A 32 -9.18 13.88 -16.42
CA ILE A 32 -10.44 13.13 -16.54
C ILE A 32 -10.94 12.66 -15.16
N GLU A 33 -10.06 12.15 -14.31
CA GLU A 33 -10.44 11.62 -12.98
C GLU A 33 -10.85 12.73 -11.99
N GLU A 34 -10.16 13.87 -12.01
CA GLU A 34 -10.38 14.98 -11.07
C GLU A 34 -11.19 16.13 -11.66
N GLY A 35 -11.32 16.17 -12.99
CA GLY A 35 -11.96 17.27 -13.72
C GLY A 35 -13.34 17.61 -13.17
N GLU A 36 -13.63 18.90 -13.14
CA GLU A 36 -14.94 19.41 -12.72
C GLU A 36 -15.77 19.78 -13.96
N ASN A 37 -17.09 19.72 -13.81
CA ASN A 37 -18.05 20.10 -14.84
C ASN A 37 -17.89 19.24 -16.11
N ASP A 38 -17.96 19.88 -17.29
CA ASP A 38 -17.92 19.25 -18.61
C ASP A 38 -16.50 18.92 -19.13
N ILE A 39 -15.46 19.15 -18.32
CA ILE A 39 -14.07 18.93 -18.76
C ILE A 39 -13.80 17.44 -19.07
N PRO A 40 -14.16 16.47 -18.21
CA PRO A 40 -13.94 15.05 -18.50
C PRO A 40 -14.65 14.62 -19.79
N SER A 41 -15.94 14.95 -19.93
CA SER A 41 -16.75 14.64 -21.12
C SER A 41 -16.13 15.20 -22.39
N ARG A 42 -15.70 16.48 -22.36
CA ARG A 42 -15.05 17.12 -23.51
C ARG A 42 -13.69 16.52 -23.83
N MET A 43 -12.91 16.13 -22.83
CA MET A 43 -11.64 15.42 -23.04
C MET A 43 -11.87 14.03 -23.65
N GLN A 44 -12.89 13.28 -23.23
CA GLN A 44 -13.24 11.99 -23.82
C GLN A 44 -13.72 12.13 -25.28
N GLN A 45 -14.51 13.17 -25.60
CA GLN A 45 -14.88 13.47 -26.99
C GLN A 45 -13.67 13.85 -27.85
N LEU A 46 -12.71 14.61 -27.30
CA LEU A 46 -11.45 14.92 -27.97
C LEU A 46 -10.62 13.65 -28.24
N ALA A 47 -10.63 12.65 -27.33
CA ALA A 47 -9.95 11.37 -27.57
C ALA A 47 -10.47 10.64 -28.81
N LEU A 48 -11.77 10.75 -29.07
CA LEU A 48 -12.43 10.17 -30.25
C LEU A 48 -12.10 10.97 -31.51
N THR A 49 -12.24 12.30 -31.46
CA THR A 49 -12.04 13.17 -32.64
C THR A 49 -10.58 13.27 -33.08
N GLU A 50 -9.62 13.27 -32.16
CA GLU A 50 -8.17 13.26 -32.46
C GLU A 50 -7.64 11.84 -32.75
N GLY A 51 -8.49 10.81 -32.71
CA GLY A 51 -8.11 9.43 -32.99
C GLY A 51 -7.21 8.78 -31.92
N ALA A 52 -7.10 9.37 -30.74
CA ALA A 52 -6.29 8.85 -29.65
C ALA A 52 -6.84 7.52 -29.11
N LEU A 53 -8.17 7.37 -29.03
CA LEU A 53 -8.78 6.13 -28.53
C LEU A 53 -8.41 4.90 -29.39
N PRO A 54 -8.62 4.89 -30.72
CA PRO A 54 -8.17 3.77 -31.56
C PRO A 54 -6.67 3.50 -31.48
N HIS A 55 -5.84 4.55 -31.41
CA HIS A 55 -4.39 4.41 -31.33
C HIS A 55 -3.91 3.73 -30.04
N HIS A 56 -4.44 4.16 -28.90
CA HIS A 56 -4.13 3.53 -27.62
C HIS A 56 -4.82 2.19 -27.44
N LEU A 57 -5.99 1.96 -28.06
CA LEU A 57 -6.62 0.64 -28.11
C LEU A 57 -5.73 -0.37 -28.84
N TYR A 58 -5.19 0.01 -30.01
CA TYR A 58 -4.22 -0.81 -30.72
C TYR A 58 -3.00 -1.12 -29.85
N THR A 59 -2.43 -0.11 -29.20
CA THR A 59 -1.29 -0.28 -28.29
C THR A 59 -1.64 -1.22 -27.12
N ALA A 60 -2.82 -1.05 -26.53
CA ALA A 60 -3.28 -1.82 -25.38
C ALA A 60 -3.47 -3.31 -25.69
N LEU A 61 -3.93 -3.62 -26.91
CA LEU A 61 -4.24 -4.96 -27.40
C LEU A 61 -3.01 -5.68 -27.95
N PHE A 62 -2.25 -5.04 -28.85
CA PHE A 62 -1.25 -5.72 -29.69
C PHE A 62 0.20 -5.58 -29.21
N THR A 63 0.46 -4.79 -28.16
CA THR A 63 1.82 -4.68 -27.63
C THR A 63 2.19 -5.94 -26.83
N GLN A 64 2.85 -6.89 -27.49
CA GLN A 64 3.43 -8.09 -26.89
C GLN A 64 4.96 -7.98 -26.95
N THR A 65 5.59 -7.60 -25.84
CA THR A 65 7.04 -7.38 -25.79
C THR A 65 7.59 -7.61 -24.39
N ALA A 66 8.88 -7.92 -24.32
CA ALA A 66 9.62 -8.04 -23.06
C ALA A 66 10.19 -6.68 -22.59
N ASP A 67 10.22 -5.65 -23.44
CA ASP A 67 10.73 -4.31 -23.07
C ASP A 67 9.82 -3.67 -22.02
N GLY A 68 10.38 -3.44 -20.82
CA GLY A 68 9.69 -2.78 -19.71
C GLY A 68 9.11 -1.41 -20.09
N ARG A 69 9.80 -0.64 -20.93
CA ARG A 69 9.32 0.68 -21.36
C ARG A 69 8.05 0.58 -22.20
N LEU A 70 8.02 -0.34 -23.16
CA LEU A 70 6.83 -0.58 -23.98
C LEU A 70 5.68 -1.21 -23.17
N LEU A 71 5.99 -2.04 -22.17
CA LEU A 71 4.99 -2.55 -21.22
C LEU A 71 4.35 -1.43 -20.40
N THR A 72 5.12 -0.43 -19.95
CA THR A 72 4.53 0.73 -19.26
C THR A 72 3.63 1.56 -20.18
N HIS A 73 3.99 1.68 -21.46
CA HIS A 73 3.16 2.37 -22.45
C HIS A 73 1.86 1.61 -22.74
N ARG A 74 1.92 0.27 -22.81
CA ARG A 74 0.75 -0.60 -22.93
C ARG A 74 -0.19 -0.43 -21.74
N GLN A 75 0.33 -0.50 -20.52
CA GLN A 75 -0.48 -0.36 -19.30
C GLN A 75 -1.12 1.04 -19.20
N LEU A 76 -0.38 2.08 -19.55
CA LEU A 76 -0.92 3.44 -19.63
C LEU A 76 -2.06 3.51 -20.64
N SER A 77 -1.87 2.94 -21.83
CA SER A 77 -2.89 2.88 -22.88
C SER A 77 -4.14 2.13 -22.42
N ARG A 78 -3.99 1.00 -21.72
CA ARG A 78 -5.11 0.24 -21.14
C ARG A 78 -5.91 1.08 -20.13
N SER A 79 -5.21 1.81 -19.24
CA SER A 79 -5.86 2.70 -18.28
C SER A 79 -6.57 3.87 -18.96
N LEU A 80 -6.00 4.45 -20.03
CA LEU A 80 -6.61 5.54 -20.77
C LEU A 80 -7.86 5.10 -21.53
N VAL A 81 -7.81 3.95 -22.21
CA VAL A 81 -8.97 3.36 -22.90
C VAL A 81 -10.12 3.12 -21.93
N ALA A 82 -9.82 2.55 -20.74
CA ALA A 82 -10.82 2.32 -19.71
C ALA A 82 -11.49 3.62 -19.24
N LEU A 83 -10.73 4.71 -19.13
CA LEU A 83 -11.24 6.04 -18.74
C LEU A 83 -12.01 6.73 -19.88
N TRP A 84 -11.60 6.58 -21.13
CA TRP A 84 -12.29 7.20 -22.27
C TRP A 84 -13.61 6.52 -22.62
N ALA A 85 -13.71 5.23 -22.35
CA ALA A 85 -14.93 4.45 -22.50
C ALA A 85 -15.88 4.57 -21.28
N ALA A 86 -15.38 5.03 -20.13
CA ALA A 86 -16.22 5.19 -18.93
C ALA A 86 -17.28 6.29 -19.16
N GLU A 87 -18.56 5.94 -18.99
CA GLU A 87 -19.69 6.86 -19.09
C GLU A 87 -19.81 7.58 -20.46
N ASN A 88 -19.15 7.07 -21.51
CA ASN A 88 -19.14 7.68 -22.84
C ASN A 88 -19.76 6.75 -23.90
N ARG A 89 -21.01 7.03 -24.27
CA ARG A 89 -21.76 6.25 -25.25
C ARG A 89 -21.06 6.13 -26.61
N LEU A 90 -20.44 7.21 -27.10
CA LEU A 90 -19.78 7.20 -28.42
C LEU A 90 -18.55 6.30 -28.45
N ALA A 91 -17.82 6.22 -27.33
CA ALA A 91 -16.69 5.32 -27.19
C ALA A 91 -17.17 3.85 -27.11
N THR A 92 -18.26 3.58 -26.40
CA THR A 92 -18.88 2.24 -26.35
C THR A 92 -19.39 1.79 -27.72
N GLU A 93 -20.11 2.65 -28.45
CA GLU A 93 -20.58 2.34 -29.81
C GLU A 93 -19.42 2.06 -30.78
N LEU A 94 -18.30 2.77 -30.64
CA LEU A 94 -17.10 2.50 -31.42
C LEU A 94 -16.51 1.12 -31.08
N LEU A 95 -16.47 0.75 -29.79
CA LEU A 95 -15.99 -0.55 -29.35
C LEU A 95 -16.88 -1.70 -29.83
N GLU A 96 -18.20 -1.55 -29.73
CA GLU A 96 -19.19 -2.51 -30.25
C GLU A 96 -19.04 -2.80 -31.74
N ARG A 97 -18.57 -1.81 -32.51
CA ARG A 97 -18.35 -1.93 -33.95
C ARG A 97 -16.97 -2.47 -34.32
N THR A 98 -15.97 -2.33 -33.44
CA THR A 98 -14.57 -2.69 -33.72
C THR A 98 -14.14 -4.01 -33.08
N VAL A 99 -14.80 -4.41 -31.99
CA VAL A 99 -14.48 -5.60 -31.22
C VAL A 99 -15.66 -6.57 -31.24
N PRO A 100 -15.43 -7.89 -31.41
CA PRO A 100 -16.51 -8.87 -31.37
C PRO A 100 -17.30 -8.84 -30.07
N SER A 101 -18.63 -8.98 -30.16
CA SER A 101 -19.54 -8.95 -29.01
C SER A 101 -19.21 -10.00 -27.94
N GLY A 102 -18.74 -11.19 -28.36
CA GLY A 102 -18.30 -12.23 -27.43
C GLY A 102 -17.12 -11.82 -26.55
N LEU A 103 -16.23 -10.95 -27.05
CA LEU A 103 -15.13 -10.42 -26.23
C LEU A 103 -15.60 -9.25 -25.35
N LEU A 104 -16.51 -8.41 -25.86
CA LEU A 104 -17.09 -7.32 -25.08
C LEU A 104 -17.90 -7.82 -23.89
N ALA A 105 -18.51 -9.00 -23.97
CA ALA A 105 -19.20 -9.62 -22.84
C ALA A 105 -18.30 -9.81 -21.59
N PHE A 106 -16.98 -9.92 -21.77
CA PHE A 106 -16.05 -10.00 -20.63
C PHE A 106 -15.89 -8.68 -19.87
N LEU A 107 -16.26 -7.54 -20.47
CA LEU A 107 -16.28 -6.25 -19.75
C LEU A 107 -17.37 -6.23 -18.67
N ASP A 108 -18.47 -6.95 -18.87
CA ASP A 108 -19.59 -7.04 -17.93
C ASP A 108 -19.49 -8.25 -16.99
N SER A 109 -18.54 -9.16 -17.23
CA SER A 109 -18.34 -10.33 -16.37
C SER A 109 -17.74 -9.96 -15.02
N LYS A 110 -18.17 -10.68 -13.98
CA LYS A 110 -17.65 -10.57 -12.60
C LYS A 110 -16.43 -11.46 -12.34
N ASP A 111 -15.97 -12.20 -13.34
CA ASP A 111 -14.83 -13.11 -13.19
C ASP A 111 -13.52 -12.33 -12.96
N THR A 112 -12.63 -12.91 -12.17
CA THR A 112 -11.31 -12.32 -11.91
C THR A 112 -10.25 -12.90 -12.83
N VAL A 113 -9.23 -12.09 -13.12
CA VAL A 113 -8.11 -12.50 -13.97
C VAL A 113 -7.11 -13.33 -13.16
N PRO A 114 -6.55 -14.43 -13.71
CA PRO A 114 -5.39 -15.09 -13.12
C PRO A 114 -4.21 -14.11 -12.95
N LEU A 115 -3.47 -14.21 -11.84
CA LEU A 115 -2.54 -13.21 -11.29
C LEU A 115 -1.30 -12.83 -12.14
N ASP A 116 -1.20 -13.24 -13.41
CA ASP A 116 0.04 -13.15 -14.20
C ASP A 116 0.27 -11.80 -14.92
N ASP A 117 -0.74 -10.94 -15.09
CA ASP A 117 -0.55 -9.61 -15.72
C ASP A 117 -0.36 -8.52 -14.65
N ILE A 118 0.75 -8.61 -13.91
CA ILE A 118 1.13 -7.67 -12.86
C ILE A 118 1.22 -6.25 -13.44
N ASP A 119 0.45 -5.31 -12.88
CA ASP A 119 0.57 -3.89 -13.21
C ASP A 119 1.97 -3.39 -12.82
N ARG A 120 2.74 -2.96 -13.83
CA ARG A 120 4.12 -2.45 -13.69
C ARG A 120 4.14 -0.93 -13.81
N LEU A 121 2.98 -0.27 -13.92
CA LEU A 121 2.90 1.16 -13.77
C LEU A 121 3.22 1.49 -12.32
N ASN A 122 4.43 1.98 -12.11
CA ASN A 122 4.80 2.67 -10.88
C ASN A 122 4.00 3.98 -10.82
N ILE A 123 2.74 3.90 -10.40
CA ILE A 123 1.95 5.05 -9.99
C ILE A 123 2.51 5.44 -8.63
N ARG A 124 3.37 6.46 -8.61
CA ARG A 124 3.94 7.00 -7.37
C ARG A 124 2.81 7.65 -6.57
N ASP A 125 2.20 6.88 -5.69
CA ASP A 125 1.18 7.34 -4.78
C ASP A 125 1.86 7.93 -3.54
N ASN A 126 2.09 9.24 -3.57
CA ASN A 126 2.74 9.95 -2.47
C ASN A 126 1.99 9.78 -1.14
N LEU A 127 0.67 9.53 -1.17
CA LEU A 127 -0.11 9.25 0.03
C LEU A 127 0.25 7.88 0.60
N LYS A 128 0.26 6.82 -0.22
CA LYS A 128 0.68 5.48 0.23
C LYS A 128 2.12 5.46 0.72
N ILE A 129 3.04 6.16 0.04
CA ILE A 129 4.43 6.28 0.46
C ILE A 129 4.51 6.97 1.83
N ALA A 130 3.74 8.04 2.04
CA ALA A 130 3.70 8.71 3.34
C ALA A 130 3.04 7.85 4.44
N GLU A 131 2.01 7.07 4.12
CA GLU A 131 1.38 6.12 5.04
C GLU A 131 2.33 4.97 5.42
N GLU A 132 3.06 4.43 4.46
CA GLU A 132 4.09 3.41 4.69
C GLU A 132 5.27 3.96 5.49
N ASP A 133 5.73 5.18 5.20
CA ASP A 133 6.78 5.87 5.97
C ASP A 133 6.33 6.17 7.41
N GLU A 134 5.08 6.62 7.62
CA GLU A 134 4.46 6.77 8.95
C GLU A 134 4.43 5.44 9.70
N ARG A 135 4.03 4.36 9.04
CA ARG A 135 3.97 3.02 9.63
C ARG A 135 5.37 2.52 10.01
N ASN A 136 6.34 2.72 9.13
CA ASN A 136 7.74 2.36 9.36
C ASN A 136 8.36 3.16 10.51
N LYS A 137 8.05 4.46 10.62
CA LYS A 137 8.46 5.30 11.77
C LYS A 137 7.84 4.80 13.07
N LYS A 138 6.55 4.47 13.10
CA LYS A 138 5.88 3.90 14.29
C LYS A 138 6.54 2.58 14.72
N ASN A 139 6.84 1.71 13.76
CA ASN A 139 7.54 0.46 14.02
C ASN A 139 8.97 0.68 14.55
N GLN A 140 9.68 1.68 14.02
CA GLN A 140 11.01 2.06 14.51
C GLN A 140 10.96 2.61 15.95
N VAL A 141 9.97 3.44 16.27
CA VAL A 141 9.77 3.96 17.63
C VAL A 141 9.51 2.81 18.60
N LEU A 142 8.67 1.84 18.24
CA LEU A 142 8.42 0.64 19.05
C LEU A 142 9.70 -0.17 19.30
N ASP A 143 10.55 -0.36 18.28
CA ASP A 143 11.83 -1.05 18.43
C ASP A 143 12.81 -0.26 19.33
N THR A 144 12.86 1.07 19.22
CA THR A 144 13.69 1.88 20.13
C THR A 144 13.22 1.85 21.58
N LEU A 145 11.90 1.81 21.81
CA LEU A 145 11.31 1.66 23.14
C LEU A 145 11.61 0.27 23.72
N ASP A 146 11.50 -0.79 22.92
CA ASP A 146 11.84 -2.16 23.33
C ASP A 146 13.33 -2.28 23.73
N ARG A 147 14.23 -1.68 22.95
CA ARG A 147 15.67 -1.63 23.29
C ARG A 147 15.96 -0.84 24.57
N ALA A 148 15.28 0.29 24.75
CA ALA A 148 15.41 1.10 25.97
C ALA A 148 14.92 0.35 27.20
N TYR A 149 13.76 -0.32 27.09
CA TYR A 149 13.19 -1.18 28.12
C TYR A 149 14.12 -2.36 28.47
N LYS A 150 14.64 -3.09 27.48
CA LYS A 150 15.62 -4.17 27.71
C LYS A 150 16.88 -3.67 28.43
N THR A 151 17.33 -2.46 28.11
CA THR A 151 18.52 -1.87 28.75
C THR A 151 18.24 -1.47 30.20
N SER A 152 17.06 -0.93 30.51
CA SER A 152 16.70 -0.60 31.88
C SER A 152 16.50 -1.85 32.73
N VAL A 153 15.88 -2.90 32.18
CA VAL A 153 15.75 -4.21 32.84
C VAL A 153 17.11 -4.78 33.22
N LYS A 154 18.07 -4.84 32.27
CA LYS A 154 19.43 -5.32 32.55
C LYS A 154 20.15 -4.52 33.66
N LYS A 155 19.93 -3.21 33.73
CA LYS A 155 20.49 -2.37 34.80
C LYS A 155 19.88 -2.71 36.16
N VAL A 156 18.57 -3.00 36.20
CA VAL A 156 17.88 -3.43 37.42
C VAL A 156 18.38 -4.81 37.85
N GLU A 157 18.51 -5.77 36.93
CA GLU A 157 19.06 -7.10 37.20
C GLU A 157 20.48 -7.01 37.79
N HIS A 158 21.36 -6.22 37.18
CA HIS A 158 22.71 -6.01 37.69
C HIS A 158 22.76 -5.37 39.08
N LEU A 159 21.83 -4.44 39.36
CA LEU A 159 21.66 -3.87 40.70
C LEU A 159 21.18 -4.93 41.70
N MET A 160 20.26 -5.81 41.31
CA MET A 160 19.77 -6.90 42.15
C MET A 160 20.90 -7.90 42.46
N GLU A 161 21.71 -8.31 41.47
CA GLU A 161 22.88 -9.17 41.69
C GLU A 161 23.84 -8.54 42.70
N LYS A 162 24.19 -7.27 42.51
CA LYS A 162 25.08 -6.55 43.45
C LYS A 162 24.50 -6.45 44.86
N HIS A 163 23.18 -6.38 44.98
CA HIS A 163 22.51 -6.39 46.28
C HIS A 163 22.49 -7.80 46.89
N MET A 164 22.29 -8.85 46.09
CA MET A 164 22.35 -10.24 46.54
C MET A 164 23.74 -10.62 47.02
N ASP A 165 24.81 -10.22 46.32
CA ASP A 165 26.19 -10.44 46.78
C ASP A 165 26.46 -9.74 48.13
N LYS A 166 25.90 -8.55 48.32
CA LYS A 166 26.00 -7.82 49.59
C LYS A 166 25.20 -8.50 50.70
N ILE A 167 24.03 -9.03 50.39
CA ILE A 167 23.24 -9.81 51.34
C ILE A 167 23.99 -11.09 51.70
N GLU A 168 24.55 -11.81 50.73
CA GLU A 168 25.28 -13.06 50.98
C GLU A 168 26.56 -12.82 51.81
N THR A 169 27.28 -11.72 51.56
CA THR A 169 28.44 -11.33 52.38
C THR A 169 28.03 -10.93 53.80
N VAL A 170 26.93 -10.20 53.95
CA VAL A 170 26.35 -9.86 55.26
C VAL A 170 25.84 -11.11 55.97
N GLU A 171 25.21 -12.07 55.28
CA GLU A 171 24.77 -13.35 55.81
C GLU A 171 25.95 -14.22 56.27
N ARG A 172 27.03 -14.28 55.50
CA ARG A 172 28.27 -14.97 55.93
C ARG A 172 28.87 -14.33 57.17
N GLN A 173 28.89 -12.99 57.24
CA GLN A 173 29.33 -12.27 58.43
C GLN A 173 28.37 -12.47 59.61
N LEU A 174 27.06 -12.53 59.36
CA LEU A 174 26.01 -12.84 60.33
C LEU A 174 26.06 -14.29 60.81
N GLN A 175 26.43 -15.28 60.01
CA GLN A 175 26.60 -16.66 60.48
C GLN A 175 27.81 -16.80 61.42
N VAL A 176 28.87 -16.02 61.19
CA VAL A 176 30.04 -15.94 62.07
C VAL A 176 29.70 -15.14 63.33
N GLY A 177 28.91 -14.07 63.17
CA GLY A 177 28.43 -13.19 64.24
C GLY A 177 27.34 -13.81 65.11
N ALA A 178 26.41 -14.60 64.57
CA ALA A 178 25.30 -15.24 65.27
C ALA A 178 25.79 -16.20 66.36
N ARG A 179 26.95 -16.84 66.13
CA ARG A 179 27.66 -17.63 67.17
C ARG A 179 28.14 -16.79 68.35
N HIS A 180 28.33 -15.49 68.16
CA HIS A 180 28.74 -14.51 69.17
C HIS A 180 27.57 -13.62 69.68
N ILE A 181 26.42 -13.59 68.99
CA ILE A 181 25.40 -12.52 69.07
C ILE A 181 24.00 -12.99 69.52
N GLU A 182 23.71 -14.28 69.67
CA GLU A 182 22.46 -14.77 70.32
C GLU A 182 22.21 -14.14 71.70
N ALA A 183 23.26 -13.61 72.34
CA ALA A 183 23.20 -12.98 73.65
C ALA A 183 22.79 -11.49 73.67
N TYR A 184 22.68 -10.76 72.54
CA TYR A 184 22.70 -9.28 72.61
C TYR A 184 21.65 -8.50 71.78
N TYR A 185 20.94 -9.07 70.80
CA TYR A 185 20.22 -8.26 69.78
C TYR A 185 18.71 -8.52 69.59
N GLU A 186 17.96 -8.93 70.62
CA GLU A 186 16.50 -8.66 70.63
C GLU A 186 16.20 -7.14 70.68
N ALA A 187 17.15 -6.32 71.16
CA ALA A 187 16.95 -4.90 71.46
C ALA A 187 17.22 -3.90 70.31
N TYR A 188 17.81 -4.31 69.19
CA TYR A 188 18.28 -3.38 68.15
C TYR A 188 17.38 -3.33 66.90
N LEU A 189 16.62 -4.40 66.66
CA LEU A 189 15.90 -4.63 65.40
C LEU A 189 14.69 -3.72 65.19
N GLU A 190 14.12 -3.13 66.24
CA GLU A 190 13.03 -2.14 66.09
C GLU A 190 13.51 -0.81 65.46
N LYS A 191 14.79 -0.46 65.57
CA LYS A 191 15.23 0.92 65.30
C LYS A 191 15.67 1.21 63.87
N HIS A 192 15.85 0.19 63.03
CA HIS A 192 16.46 0.36 61.70
C HIS A 192 15.59 -0.08 60.52
N VAL A 193 14.47 -0.74 60.78
CA VAL A 193 13.47 -1.06 59.76
C VAL A 193 12.78 0.21 59.25
N ASP A 194 12.59 1.22 60.11
CA ASP A 194 11.93 2.49 59.75
C ASP A 194 12.80 3.41 58.87
N VAL A 195 14.12 3.36 59.03
CA VAL A 195 15.05 4.22 58.26
C VAL A 195 15.20 3.74 56.81
N ALA A 196 15.19 2.42 56.61
CA ALA A 196 15.30 1.82 55.27
C ALA A 196 14.04 2.05 54.42
N LEU A 197 12.84 2.01 55.03
CA LEU A 197 11.56 2.22 54.35
C LEU A 197 11.33 3.68 53.94
N GLN A 198 11.84 4.65 54.71
CA GLN A 198 11.76 6.09 54.38
C GLN A 198 12.68 6.48 53.21
N HIS A 199 13.84 5.81 53.07
CA HIS A 199 14.82 6.14 52.03
C HIS A 199 14.46 5.56 50.65
N TRP A 200 13.65 4.50 50.61
CA TRP A 200 13.15 3.88 49.38
C TRP A 200 11.99 4.68 48.76
N ARG A 201 11.06 5.18 49.59
CA ARG A 201 9.93 6.03 49.17
C ARG A 201 10.38 7.35 48.50
N SER A 202 11.57 7.84 48.86
CA SER A 202 12.11 9.10 48.35
C SER A 202 12.83 8.98 46.99
N ARG A 203 13.06 7.76 46.49
CA ARG A 203 13.89 7.52 45.28
C ARG A 203 13.13 7.17 44.00
N MET A 204 11.81 7.02 44.04
CA MET A 204 11.00 6.79 42.84
C MET A 204 10.64 8.10 42.13
N LYS A 205 11.50 8.54 41.19
CA LYS A 205 11.15 9.60 40.22
C LYS A 205 10.37 9.01 39.05
N LYS A 206 9.23 9.61 38.73
CA LYS A 206 8.50 9.41 37.47
C LYS A 206 9.41 9.78 36.29
N GLU A 207 9.62 8.82 35.39
CA GLU A 207 10.18 9.10 34.07
C GLU A 207 9.20 9.98 33.29
N LYS A 208 9.76 10.91 32.50
CA LYS A 208 9.00 11.83 31.65
C LYS A 208 8.24 11.03 30.58
N SER A 209 6.96 11.34 30.41
CA SER A 209 6.10 10.74 29.39
C SER A 209 6.60 11.07 27.98
N VAL A 210 6.58 10.05 27.14
CA VAL A 210 6.99 10.06 25.73
C VAL A 210 6.05 10.94 24.88
N GLU A 211 4.85 11.27 25.37
CA GLU A 211 3.84 12.10 24.70
C GLU A 211 4.31 13.50 24.31
N GLU A 212 5.31 14.07 24.98
CA GLU A 212 5.66 15.48 24.74
C GLU A 212 6.56 15.70 23.50
N LYS A 213 7.12 14.62 22.92
CA LYS A 213 7.96 14.70 21.71
C LYS A 213 7.20 14.62 20.38
N PHE A 214 5.88 14.39 20.41
CA PHE A 214 5.11 14.11 19.19
C PHE A 214 4.04 15.16 18.88
N ARG A 215 4.35 16.44 19.08
CA ARG A 215 3.50 17.56 18.65
C ARG A 215 4.09 18.26 17.42
N GLU A 216 4.12 17.56 16.30
CA GLU A 216 4.09 18.18 14.98
C GLU A 216 2.82 17.70 14.27
N ARG A 217 1.96 18.65 13.87
CA ARG A 217 0.74 18.32 13.15
C ARG A 217 1.14 17.76 11.78
N PRO A 218 0.71 16.55 11.40
CA PRO A 218 1.12 15.96 10.13
C PRO A 218 0.58 16.80 8.97
N LEU A 219 1.42 16.98 7.96
CA LEU A 219 1.03 17.48 6.63
C LEU A 219 0.04 16.46 6.04
N VAL A 220 -1.25 16.80 6.04
CA VAL A 220 -2.30 15.93 5.53
C VAL A 220 -2.19 15.89 4.00
N LEU A 221 -1.51 14.86 3.49
CA LEU A 221 -1.65 14.49 2.09
C LEU A 221 -3.09 14.02 1.87
N ARG A 222 -3.82 14.75 1.03
CA ARG A 222 -5.21 14.45 0.74
C ARG A 222 -5.28 13.37 -0.32
N LYS A 223 -6.11 12.34 -0.07
CA LYS A 223 -6.43 11.32 -1.07
C LYS A 223 -6.95 11.99 -2.34
N ARG A 224 -6.37 11.60 -3.46
CA ARG A 224 -6.78 12.03 -4.80
C ARG A 224 -8.28 11.77 -4.99
N ARG A 225 -9.03 12.77 -5.48
CA ARG A 225 -10.46 12.62 -5.75
C ARG A 225 -10.63 11.97 -7.13
N GLU A 226 -10.92 10.69 -7.15
CA GLU A 226 -11.30 9.98 -8.37
C GLU A 226 -12.83 10.08 -8.53
N LYS A 227 -13.31 11.09 -9.27
CA LYS A 227 -14.74 11.28 -9.53
C LYS A 227 -15.26 10.31 -10.58
N LEU A 228 -14.49 10.11 -11.66
CA LEU A 228 -14.79 9.15 -12.72
C LEU A 228 -13.96 7.88 -12.54
N LYS A 229 -14.62 6.72 -12.52
CA LYS A 229 -13.96 5.40 -12.50
C LYS A 229 -14.58 4.51 -13.56
N SER A 230 -13.73 3.75 -14.26
CA SER A 230 -14.22 2.69 -15.12
C SER A 230 -14.76 1.54 -14.26
N THR A 231 -16.04 1.22 -14.40
CA THR A 231 -16.71 0.12 -13.69
C THR A 231 -16.57 -1.22 -14.42
N ALA A 232 -16.18 -1.19 -15.70
CA ALA A 232 -16.06 -2.35 -16.55
C ALA A 232 -14.78 -3.18 -16.27
N ASN A 233 -14.86 -4.48 -16.51
CA ASN A 233 -13.81 -5.46 -16.28
C ASN A 233 -12.78 -5.49 -17.44
N TRP A 234 -12.10 -4.36 -17.62
CA TRP A 234 -10.99 -4.22 -18.56
C TRP A 234 -9.87 -5.23 -18.37
N PRO A 235 -9.45 -5.60 -17.15
CA PRO A 235 -8.43 -6.62 -16.95
C PRO A 235 -8.80 -7.95 -17.61
N LEU A 236 -10.03 -8.43 -17.40
CA LEU A 236 -10.49 -9.69 -17.97
C LEU A 236 -10.60 -9.62 -19.49
N PHE A 237 -11.10 -8.51 -20.02
CA PHE A 237 -11.13 -8.25 -21.44
C PHE A 237 -9.74 -8.38 -22.09
N TYR A 238 -8.72 -7.70 -21.54
CA TYR A 238 -7.35 -7.77 -22.09
C TYR A 238 -6.71 -9.15 -21.93
N TYR A 239 -7.00 -9.85 -20.83
CA TYR A 239 -6.56 -11.22 -20.66
C TYR A 239 -7.16 -12.14 -21.72
N LYS A 240 -8.49 -12.13 -21.84
CA LYS A 240 -9.19 -12.96 -22.82
C LYS A 240 -8.81 -12.61 -24.24
N PHE A 241 -8.52 -11.35 -24.57
CA PHE A 241 -8.03 -10.99 -25.90
C PHE A 241 -6.76 -11.75 -26.31
N ASN A 242 -5.86 -12.02 -25.36
CA ASN A 242 -4.60 -12.73 -25.62
C ASN A 242 -4.73 -14.26 -25.47
N VAL A 243 -5.89 -14.77 -25.07
CA VAL A 243 -6.17 -16.20 -25.05
C VAL A 243 -6.56 -16.66 -26.44
N ASP A 244 -6.03 -17.80 -26.87
CA ASP A 244 -6.46 -18.44 -28.09
C ASP A 244 -7.87 -19.03 -27.90
N HIS A 245 -8.87 -18.43 -28.55
CA HIS A 245 -10.26 -18.89 -28.51
C HIS A 245 -10.57 -19.95 -29.56
N ALA A 246 -9.64 -20.27 -30.46
CA ALA A 246 -9.82 -21.29 -31.48
C ALA A 246 -9.50 -22.71 -30.97
N LEU A 247 -8.95 -22.84 -29.76
CA LEU A 247 -8.58 -24.14 -29.22
C LEU A 247 -9.84 -24.94 -28.80
N PRO A 248 -9.98 -26.22 -29.23
CA PRO A 248 -11.14 -27.06 -28.92
C PRO A 248 -11.37 -27.30 -27.42
N ASN A 249 -10.30 -27.21 -26.61
CA ASN A 249 -10.33 -27.40 -25.16
C ASN A 249 -11.08 -26.29 -24.41
N LEU A 250 -11.42 -25.15 -25.04
CA LEU A 250 -12.29 -24.14 -24.42
C LEU A 250 -13.76 -24.58 -24.44
N ILE A 251 -14.21 -25.25 -25.51
CA ILE A 251 -15.57 -25.79 -25.64
C ILE A 251 -15.67 -27.13 -24.89
N TRP A 252 -14.67 -28.00 -25.09
CA TRP A 252 -14.54 -29.28 -24.41
C TRP A 252 -13.53 -29.21 -23.28
N ASN A 253 -13.85 -28.43 -22.24
CA ASN A 253 -13.03 -28.40 -21.03
C ASN A 253 -13.43 -29.55 -20.07
N TYR A 254 -12.55 -29.87 -19.12
CA TYR A 254 -12.80 -30.91 -18.10
C TYR A 254 -14.09 -30.66 -17.32
N LYS A 255 -14.41 -29.39 -17.04
CA LYS A 255 -15.63 -28.98 -16.32
C LYS A 255 -16.90 -29.29 -17.14
N VAL A 256 -16.94 -28.94 -18.42
CA VAL A 256 -18.04 -29.25 -19.36
C VAL A 256 -18.16 -30.76 -19.55
N SER A 257 -17.04 -31.47 -19.65
CA SER A 257 -17.01 -32.94 -19.75
C SER A 257 -17.43 -33.65 -18.45
N TYR A 258 -17.25 -33.01 -17.30
CA TYR A 258 -17.69 -33.49 -15.99
C TYR A 258 -19.18 -33.23 -15.80
N GLU A 259 -19.65 -32.03 -16.14
CA GLU A 259 -21.07 -31.63 -16.12
C GLU A 259 -21.90 -32.52 -17.06
N CYS A 260 -21.46 -32.78 -18.29
CA CYS A 260 -22.16 -33.70 -19.21
C CYS A 260 -22.17 -35.17 -18.74
N ARG A 261 -21.22 -35.58 -17.89
CA ARG A 261 -21.16 -36.96 -17.34
C ARG A 261 -22.02 -37.15 -16.09
N HIS A 262 -22.30 -36.09 -15.34
CA HIS A 262 -23.09 -36.16 -14.11
C HIS A 262 -24.56 -35.74 -14.30
N ASN A 263 -24.89 -35.09 -15.42
CA ASN A 263 -26.26 -34.69 -15.78
C ASN A 263 -26.93 -35.58 -16.86
N ASN A 264 -26.39 -36.77 -17.14
CA ASN A 264 -27.02 -37.82 -17.93
C ASN A 264 -27.31 -39.03 -17.04
#